data_AF-A0A1A8G699-F1
#
_entry.id   AF-A0A1A8G699-F1
#
_cell.length_a   1.000
_cell.length_b   1.000
_cell.length_c   1.000
_cell.angle_alpha   90.00
_cell.angle_beta   90.00
_cell.angle_gamma   90.00
#
_symmetry.space_group_name_H-M   'P 1'
#
loop_
_entity.id
_entity.type
_entity.pdbx_description
1 polymer ?
#
loop_
_entity_poly.entity_id
_entity_poly.type
_entity_poly.pdbx_seq_one_letter_code
_entity_poly.pdbx_strand_id
1 'polypeptide(L)'
;VVCTVGSGLRSYSRRPKRVSAGKLPQRSSWWALSLSLNAVNLSESARGKMAPTQLAQMYVTAATALRCVLGHHLSCLPGYLLGCAEGVANQTETKQIPDCLRWLFTPLGRQFFLSCDWSVKSDSGDEVYTSERDAADPIAQLHRCFCRKLLERAVHTLIQPQSDSDGGKNSCGDFSNALEFLELLNSCTEDSPSPPPPFPTPPSHTTVSVRDPVSRWWALVLRAAVLWLQGDDATVRALLAEAERMPRALHILDHRLPKAVLLLSKVVQMSLSPLKGEAVVSCLSHCDRASSYLRSSVSVPLSQSGNLLNKGVELLVCDLLLTLRTSLWQRGGGSNGEPGPAPGSQLAGFQRDLSVLRKLTQCYRQAQHKVFLHETTVRLMAGASPTRTHQLLEHNLRRRTHSPYSAEGECVVGERERAHVILLACRHLPMPLLTPPGHRARLLAEAKRTLERVGDRRSLQDCQQILLRLSGGTTIAAS
;
A
#
# COMPACT_ATOMS: atom_id res chain seq x y z
N VAL A 1 23.05 31.60 18.24
CA VAL A 1 24.33 32.26 18.57
C VAL A 1 24.33 32.57 20.05
N VAL A 2 25.14 31.80 20.79
CA VAL A 2 25.84 32.04 22.06
C VAL A 2 25.07 32.57 23.29
N CYS A 3 25.16 31.76 24.34
CA CYS A 3 24.88 32.01 25.75
C CYS A 3 25.51 33.30 26.29
N THR A 4 24.86 33.93 27.26
CA THR A 4 25.57 34.66 28.33
C THR A 4 24.97 34.30 29.68
N VAL A 5 25.79 33.64 30.49
CA VAL A 5 25.62 33.46 31.93
C VAL A 5 26.02 34.78 32.59
N GLY A 6 25.20 35.24 33.54
CA GLY A 6 25.50 36.42 34.36
C GLY A 6 24.67 36.41 35.64
N SER A 7 25.28 35.91 36.70
CA SER A 7 24.76 35.86 38.07
C SER A 7 24.47 37.25 38.62
N GLY A 8 23.34 37.42 39.31
CA GLY A 8 23.06 38.64 40.07
C GLY A 8 21.68 38.62 40.72
N LEU A 9 21.63 38.30 42.02
CA LEU A 9 20.47 38.58 42.86
C LEU A 9 20.11 40.07 42.77
N ARG A 10 18.87 40.38 42.38
CA ARG A 10 18.14 41.59 42.80
C ARG A 10 16.64 41.39 42.56
N SER A 11 15.90 41.31 43.66
CA SER A 11 14.45 41.43 43.70
C SER A 11 14.02 42.75 43.08
N TYR A 12 13.32 42.72 41.95
CA TYR A 12 12.49 43.83 41.50
C TYR A 12 11.26 43.28 40.78
N SER A 13 10.11 43.50 41.41
CA SER A 13 8.80 43.45 40.78
C SER A 13 8.81 44.32 39.52
N ARG A 14 8.78 43.68 38.35
CA ARG A 14 8.48 44.33 37.08
C ARG A 14 7.57 43.42 36.27
N ARG A 15 6.31 43.87 36.14
CA ARG A 15 5.32 43.37 35.19
C ARG A 15 5.99 43.14 33.82
N PRO A 16 5.74 42.04 33.11
CA PRO A 16 6.26 41.88 31.77
C PRO A 16 5.65 42.98 30.88
N LYS A 17 6.53 43.86 30.39
CA LYS A 17 6.22 44.79 29.31
C LYS A 17 5.73 43.95 28.13
N ARG A 18 4.50 44.22 27.68
CA ARG A 18 4.00 43.73 26.39
C ARG A 18 5.01 44.12 25.32
N VAL A 19 5.79 43.15 24.86
CA VAL A 19 6.44 43.27 23.56
C VAL A 19 5.30 43.31 22.56
N SER A 20 5.18 44.43 21.86
CA SER A 20 4.19 44.63 20.80
C SER A 20 4.41 43.57 19.73
N ALA A 21 3.70 42.45 19.85
CA ALA A 21 3.50 41.53 18.76
C ALA A 21 2.83 42.33 17.64
N GLY A 22 3.58 42.62 16.57
CA GLY A 22 2.97 43.02 15.31
C GLY A 22 1.84 42.03 15.03
N LYS A 23 0.65 42.55 14.70
CA LYS A 23 -0.55 41.74 14.47
C LYS A 23 -0.28 40.76 13.33
N LEU A 24 0.24 39.59 13.65
CA LEU A 24 0.25 38.47 12.73
C LEU A 24 -1.21 38.13 12.43
N PRO A 25 -1.57 37.89 11.16
CA PRO A 25 -2.91 37.44 10.83
C PRO A 25 -3.24 36.24 11.70
N GLN A 26 -4.42 36.25 12.33
CA GLN A 26 -4.89 35.29 13.34
C GLN A 26 -5.04 33.84 12.80
N ARG A 27 -4.59 33.60 11.57
CA ARG A 27 -4.58 32.32 10.84
C ARG A 27 -3.26 32.04 10.08
N SER A 28 -2.20 32.80 10.34
CA SER A 28 -0.90 32.58 9.69
C SER A 28 -0.10 31.45 10.37
N SER A 29 0.65 30.67 9.60
CA SER A 29 1.53 29.60 10.12
C SER A 29 2.55 30.13 11.14
N TRP A 30 3.03 31.36 10.95
CA TRP A 30 3.90 32.07 11.89
C TRP A 30 3.23 32.38 13.23
N TRP A 31 1.94 32.72 13.23
CA TRP A 31 1.18 32.92 14.47
C TRP A 31 1.04 31.59 15.24
N ALA A 32 0.72 30.50 14.53
CA ALA A 32 0.66 29.17 15.12
C ALA A 32 2.01 28.74 15.71
N LEU A 33 3.11 29.01 15.01
CA LEU A 33 4.46 28.77 15.51
C LEU A 33 4.75 29.57 16.78
N SER A 34 4.47 30.89 16.78
CA SER A 34 4.66 31.74 17.95
C SER A 34 3.86 31.24 19.16
N LEU A 35 2.59 30.87 18.96
CA LEU A 35 1.74 30.33 20.02
C LEU A 35 2.27 29.00 20.57
N SER A 36 2.70 28.10 19.70
CA SER A 36 3.25 26.79 20.10
C SER A 36 4.56 26.91 20.89
N LEU A 37 5.47 27.80 20.50
CA LEU A 37 6.71 28.04 21.24
C LEU A 37 6.45 28.73 22.59
N ASN A 38 5.48 29.65 22.66
CA ASN A 38 5.04 30.23 23.92
C ASN A 38 4.45 29.18 24.86
N ALA A 39 3.66 28.23 24.32
CA ALA A 39 3.13 27.13 25.10
C ALA A 39 4.25 26.26 25.69
N VAL A 40 5.26 25.91 24.89
CA VAL A 40 6.46 25.18 25.35
C VAL A 40 7.21 25.95 26.45
N ASN A 41 7.44 27.25 26.26
CA ASN A 41 8.11 28.09 27.27
C ASN A 41 7.34 28.13 28.60
N LEU A 42 6.00 28.26 28.53
CA LEU A 42 5.15 28.27 29.72
C LEU A 42 5.12 26.90 30.41
N SER A 43 5.09 25.81 29.65
CA SER A 43 5.08 24.45 30.21
C SER A 43 6.40 24.09 30.88
N GLU A 44 7.54 24.48 30.31
CA GLU A 44 8.84 24.30 30.96
C GLU A 44 8.98 25.16 32.22
N SER A 45 8.47 26.40 32.17
CA SER A 45 8.45 27.31 33.33
C SER A 45 7.60 26.78 34.49
N ALA A 46 6.64 25.89 34.22
CA ALA A 46 5.80 25.26 35.23
C ALA A 46 6.55 24.20 36.09
N ARG A 47 7.82 23.89 35.80
CA ARG A 47 8.73 23.04 36.61
C ARG A 47 8.11 21.73 37.10
N GLY A 48 7.55 20.93 36.19
CA GLY A 48 7.02 19.59 36.52
C GLY A 48 5.63 19.56 37.15
N LYS A 49 4.94 20.70 37.24
CA LYS A 49 3.52 20.76 37.67
C LYS A 49 2.53 20.32 36.58
N MET A 50 3.01 19.87 35.44
CA MET A 50 2.22 19.48 34.28
C MET A 50 2.37 17.98 34.03
N ALA A 51 1.30 17.35 33.56
CA ALA A 51 1.36 15.95 33.18
C ALA A 51 2.38 15.74 32.04
N PRO A 52 3.29 14.73 32.14
CA PRO A 52 4.30 14.47 31.10
C PRO A 52 3.69 14.27 29.71
N THR A 53 2.50 13.66 29.65
CA THR A 53 1.76 13.41 28.42
C THR A 53 1.36 14.71 27.70
N GLN A 54 0.91 15.71 28.45
CA GLN A 54 0.53 17.01 27.91
C GLN A 54 1.77 17.81 27.46
N LEU A 55 2.87 17.74 28.22
CA LEU A 55 4.13 18.36 27.84
C LEU A 55 4.69 17.76 26.54
N ALA A 56 4.64 16.43 26.39
CA ALA A 56 5.02 15.76 25.15
C ALA A 56 4.17 16.21 23.96
N GLN A 57 2.85 16.34 24.12
CA GLN A 57 1.96 16.86 23.08
C GLN A 57 2.29 18.31 22.70
N MET A 58 2.67 19.17 23.66
CA MET A 58 3.09 20.54 23.37
C MET A 58 4.36 20.59 22.51
N TYR A 59 5.36 19.76 22.83
CA TYR A 59 6.57 19.65 22.00
C TYR A 59 6.27 19.16 20.59
N VAL A 60 5.42 18.13 20.43
CA VAL A 60 5.02 17.62 19.11
C VAL A 60 4.25 18.69 18.33
N THR A 61 3.37 19.43 18.99
CA THR A 61 2.62 20.53 18.37
C THR A 61 3.55 21.66 17.90
N ALA A 62 4.54 22.02 18.71
CA ALA A 62 5.56 22.99 18.33
C ALA A 62 6.44 22.50 17.16
N ALA A 63 6.85 21.24 17.18
CA ALA A 63 7.58 20.62 16.07
C ALA A 63 6.76 20.67 14.77
N THR A 64 5.44 20.42 14.88
CA THR A 64 4.50 20.44 13.76
C THR A 64 4.37 21.85 13.19
N ALA A 65 4.13 22.85 14.03
CA ALA A 65 4.05 24.25 13.62
C ALA A 65 5.34 24.72 12.95
N LEU A 66 6.49 24.28 13.47
CA LEU A 66 7.80 24.59 12.89
C LEU A 66 7.98 23.96 11.51
N ARG A 67 7.59 22.69 11.34
CA ARG A 67 7.59 22.01 10.03
C ARG A 67 6.67 22.67 9.02
N CYS A 68 5.50 23.16 9.45
CA CYS A 68 4.57 23.90 8.59
C CYS A 68 5.14 25.24 8.10
N VAL A 69 6.06 25.86 8.85
CA VAL A 69 6.69 27.14 8.48
C VAL A 69 7.98 26.92 7.67
N LEU A 70 8.81 25.95 8.06
CA LEU A 70 10.15 25.75 7.50
C LEU A 70 10.24 24.71 6.36
N GLY A 71 9.18 23.92 6.13
CA GLY A 71 9.22 22.82 5.16
C GLY A 71 10.03 21.61 5.64
N HIS A 72 10.40 20.69 4.73
CA HIS A 72 11.17 19.47 5.06
C HIS A 72 12.69 19.67 5.00
N HIS A 73 13.16 20.80 4.48
CA HIS A 73 14.59 21.07 4.31
C HIS A 73 15.34 21.37 5.63
N LEU A 74 14.62 21.70 6.70
CA LEU A 74 15.18 22.01 8.03
C LEU A 74 14.65 21.06 9.10
N SER A 75 15.16 19.83 9.10
CA SER A 75 14.71 18.76 10.00
C SER A 75 15.32 18.80 11.41
N CYS A 76 16.43 19.54 11.61
CA CYS A 76 17.15 19.53 12.89
C CYS A 76 16.32 20.05 14.06
N LEU A 77 15.67 21.21 13.92
CA LEU A 77 14.90 21.83 15.01
C LEU A 77 13.60 21.06 15.31
N PRO A 78 12.77 20.66 14.32
CA PRO A 78 11.64 19.76 14.58
C PRO A 78 12.10 18.43 15.17
N GLY A 79 13.23 17.89 14.71
CA GLY A 79 13.82 16.65 15.22
C GLY A 79 14.30 16.75 16.67
N TYR A 80 14.81 17.92 17.09
CA TYR A 80 15.16 18.22 18.48
C TYR A 80 13.90 18.24 19.37
N LEU A 81 12.86 18.98 18.96
CA LEU A 81 11.60 19.04 19.71
C LEU A 81 10.92 17.66 19.83
N LEU A 82 10.99 16.83 18.79
CA LEU A 82 10.55 15.43 18.88
C LEU A 82 11.39 14.63 19.89
N GLY A 83 12.70 14.84 19.94
CA GLY A 83 13.57 14.21 20.94
C GLY A 83 13.23 14.64 22.37
N CYS A 84 12.87 15.92 22.58
CA CYS A 84 12.34 16.39 23.86
C CYS A 84 11.02 15.71 24.22
N ALA A 85 10.09 15.59 23.26
CA ALA A 85 8.81 14.92 23.47
C ALA A 85 8.98 13.44 23.86
N GLU A 86 9.86 12.73 23.15
CA GLU A 86 10.20 11.34 23.42
C GLU A 86 10.88 11.17 24.79
N GLY A 87 11.81 12.07 25.13
CA GLY A 87 12.48 12.09 26.42
C GLY A 87 11.51 12.25 27.59
N VAL A 88 10.52 13.15 27.48
CA VAL A 88 9.48 13.35 28.50
C VAL A 88 8.52 12.17 28.56
N ALA A 89 8.12 11.61 27.41
CA ALA A 89 7.24 10.44 27.36
C ALA A 89 7.87 9.21 28.07
N ASN A 90 9.19 9.06 27.98
CA ASN A 90 9.93 7.96 28.59
C ASN A 90 10.20 8.12 30.10
N GLN A 91 9.97 9.30 30.66
CA GLN A 91 10.18 9.59 32.09
C GLN A 91 9.00 9.22 32.99
N THR A 92 7.85 8.83 32.42
CA THR A 92 6.67 8.41 33.20
C THR A 92 6.99 7.18 34.05
N GLU A 93 6.50 7.10 35.30
CA GLU A 93 6.72 5.96 36.22
C GLU A 93 6.27 4.62 35.62
N THR A 94 5.30 4.64 34.71
CA THR A 94 4.80 3.47 33.97
C THR A 94 5.60 3.15 32.69
N LYS A 95 6.56 4.01 32.28
CA LYS A 95 7.31 3.95 31.01
C LYS A 95 6.41 3.76 29.77
N GLN A 96 5.15 4.18 29.82
CA GLN A 96 4.21 4.00 28.72
C GLN A 96 4.02 5.32 27.97
N ILE A 97 4.59 5.35 26.77
CA ILE A 97 4.37 6.42 25.79
C ILE A 97 2.84 6.55 25.56
N PRO A 98 2.30 7.79 25.53
CA PRO A 98 0.89 8.04 25.22
C PRO A 98 0.47 7.33 23.92
N ASP A 99 -0.65 6.61 23.95
CA ASP A 99 -1.15 5.83 22.80
C ASP A 99 -1.19 6.65 21.50
N CYS A 100 -1.66 7.90 21.57
CA CYS A 100 -1.77 8.81 20.43
C CYS A 100 -0.42 9.27 19.83
N LEU A 101 0.69 9.08 20.55
CA LEU A 101 2.04 9.47 20.11
C LEU A 101 2.94 8.28 19.78
N ARG A 102 2.54 7.06 20.14
CA ARG A 102 3.36 5.84 19.98
C ARG A 102 3.84 5.64 18.54
N TRP A 103 2.96 5.86 17.58
CA TRP A 103 3.28 5.72 16.15
C TRP A 103 4.42 6.65 15.72
N LEU A 104 4.50 7.86 16.29
CA LEU A 104 5.43 8.91 15.90
C LEU A 104 6.87 8.60 16.33
N PHE A 105 7.03 7.89 17.44
CA PHE A 105 8.33 7.50 17.98
C PHE A 105 8.86 6.16 17.42
N THR A 106 8.16 5.57 16.45
CA THR A 106 8.73 4.50 15.64
C THR A 106 9.74 5.06 14.63
N PRO A 107 10.73 4.28 14.15
CA PRO A 107 11.67 4.75 13.12
C PRO A 107 10.96 5.30 11.87
N LEU A 108 9.92 4.60 11.39
CA LEU A 108 9.12 5.01 10.25
C LEU A 108 8.26 6.25 10.53
N GLY A 109 7.67 6.36 11.72
CA GLY A 109 6.90 7.54 12.14
C GLY A 109 7.76 8.79 12.20
N ARG A 110 8.97 8.68 12.77
CA ARG A 110 9.93 9.79 12.84
C ARG A 110 10.45 10.19 11.46
N GLN A 111 10.77 9.22 10.60
CA GLN A 111 11.17 9.47 9.23
C GLN A 111 10.04 10.11 8.42
N PHE A 112 8.80 9.64 8.58
CA PHE A 112 7.63 10.26 7.97
C PHE A 112 7.51 11.73 8.38
N PHE A 113 7.57 12.01 9.67
CA PHE A 113 7.44 13.38 10.18
C PHE A 113 8.54 14.30 9.64
N LEU A 114 9.80 13.85 9.62
CA LEU A 114 10.95 14.70 9.28
C LEU A 114 11.22 14.78 7.77
N SER A 115 10.91 13.74 7.00
CA SER A 115 11.36 13.61 5.62
C SER A 115 10.23 13.63 4.59
N CYS A 116 8.99 13.36 4.97
CA CYS A 116 7.87 13.41 4.02
C CYS A 116 7.24 14.81 3.95
N ASP A 117 6.58 15.04 2.83
CA ASP A 117 5.63 16.15 2.65
C ASP A 117 4.27 15.73 3.18
N TRP A 118 3.77 16.48 4.15
CA TRP A 118 2.44 16.34 4.73
C TRP A 118 1.91 17.74 5.05
N SER A 119 0.59 17.85 5.19
CA SER A 119 -0.04 19.10 5.61
C SER A 119 -1.18 18.80 6.58
N VAL A 120 -1.29 19.62 7.62
CA VAL A 120 -2.36 19.53 8.65
C VAL A 120 -3.61 20.30 8.20
N LYS A 121 -3.67 20.74 6.94
CA LYS A 121 -4.84 21.45 6.43
C LYS A 121 -6.03 20.50 6.40
N SER A 122 -7.18 21.00 6.86
CA SER A 122 -8.47 20.34 6.66
C SER A 122 -8.83 20.40 5.18
N ASP A 123 -8.26 19.50 4.38
CA ASP A 123 -8.74 19.33 3.02
C ASP A 123 -10.08 18.60 3.11
N SER A 124 -11.16 19.26 2.71
CA SER A 124 -12.54 18.75 2.78
C SER A 124 -12.82 17.70 1.71
N GLY A 125 -11.79 16.99 1.25
CA GLY A 125 -11.89 16.02 0.18
C GLY A 125 -12.61 14.74 0.62
N ASP A 126 -13.28 14.09 -0.33
CA ASP A 126 -13.86 12.75 -0.21
C ASP A 126 -12.78 11.73 0.21
N GLU A 127 -12.59 11.61 1.51
CA GLU A 127 -11.51 10.84 2.10
C GLU A 127 -11.91 9.36 2.18
N VAL A 128 -11.48 8.63 1.16
CA VAL A 128 -11.80 7.21 0.96
C VAL A 128 -11.00 6.30 1.91
N TYR A 129 -9.86 6.74 2.44
CA TYR A 129 -8.86 5.84 3.04
C TYR A 129 -8.72 5.89 4.54
N THR A 130 -9.19 6.96 5.18
CA THR A 130 -9.05 7.15 6.63
C THR A 130 -10.34 7.73 7.20
N SER A 131 -10.60 7.44 8.46
CA SER A 131 -11.75 7.99 9.18
C SER A 131 -11.49 9.45 9.54
N GLU A 132 -12.57 10.23 9.67
CA GLU A 132 -12.47 11.62 10.09
C GLU A 132 -11.77 11.76 11.46
N ARG A 133 -11.02 12.85 11.60
CA ARG A 133 -10.27 13.21 12.81
C ARG A 133 -10.63 14.63 13.20
N ASP A 134 -10.47 14.95 14.48
CA ASP A 134 -10.63 16.32 14.96
C ASP A 134 -9.74 17.27 14.15
N ALA A 135 -10.38 18.19 13.43
CA ALA A 135 -9.70 19.17 12.57
C ALA A 135 -8.87 20.18 13.40
N ALA A 136 -9.19 20.34 14.68
CA ALA A 136 -8.44 21.22 15.59
C ALA A 136 -7.20 20.55 16.19
N ASP A 137 -7.10 19.22 16.15
CA ASP A 137 -5.96 18.47 16.70
C ASP A 137 -4.89 18.19 15.62
N PRO A 138 -3.75 18.90 15.64
CA PRO A 138 -2.70 18.70 14.65
C PRO A 138 -2.06 17.30 14.72
N ILE A 139 -2.05 16.67 15.89
CA ILE A 139 -1.48 15.33 16.08
C ILE A 139 -2.41 14.29 15.45
N ALA A 140 -3.72 14.43 15.63
CA ALA A 140 -4.70 13.56 14.98
C ALA A 140 -4.65 13.67 13.45
N GLN A 141 -4.50 14.88 12.89
CA GLN A 141 -4.34 15.07 11.45
C GLN A 141 -3.02 14.50 10.92
N LEU A 142 -1.92 14.63 11.67
CA LEU A 142 -0.65 13.99 11.33
C LEU A 142 -0.75 12.47 11.32
N HIS A 143 -1.39 11.89 12.34
CA HIS A 143 -1.63 10.46 12.41
C HIS A 143 -2.46 9.98 11.21
N ARG A 144 -3.50 10.72 10.82
CA ARG A 144 -4.28 10.45 9.61
C ARG A 144 -3.41 10.41 8.35
N CYS A 145 -2.53 11.41 8.17
CA CYS A 145 -1.60 11.45 7.05
C CYS A 145 -0.62 10.27 7.07
N PHE A 146 -0.16 9.87 8.26
CA PHE A 146 0.72 8.72 8.43
C PHE A 146 0.02 7.41 8.02
N CYS A 147 -1.20 7.16 8.50
CA CYS A 147 -2.01 6.00 8.11
C CYS A 147 -2.18 5.91 6.59
N ARG A 148 -2.53 7.04 5.96
CA ARG A 148 -2.65 7.13 4.50
C ARG A 148 -1.32 6.84 3.80
N LYS A 149 -0.20 7.31 4.35
CA LYS A 149 1.13 7.06 3.76
C LYS A 149 1.53 5.60 3.86
N LEU A 150 1.20 4.91 4.95
CA LEU A 150 1.42 3.46 5.07
C LEU A 150 0.62 2.68 4.02
N LEU A 151 -0.65 3.04 3.79
CA LEU A 151 -1.45 2.47 2.70
C LEU A 151 -0.82 2.72 1.33
N GLU A 152 -0.36 3.95 1.07
CA GLU A 152 0.33 4.31 -0.18
C GLU A 152 1.59 3.48 -0.40
N ARG A 153 2.41 3.29 0.64
CA ARG A 153 3.61 2.45 0.57
C ARG A 153 3.26 0.98 0.31
N ALA A 154 2.29 0.42 1.03
CA ALA A 154 1.86 -0.96 0.83
C ALA A 154 1.34 -1.22 -0.59
N VAL A 155 0.50 -0.30 -1.11
CA VAL A 155 -0.04 -0.37 -2.48
C VAL A 155 1.08 -0.24 -3.52
N HIS A 156 2.02 0.67 -3.33
CA HIS A 156 3.16 0.84 -4.23
C HIS A 156 4.01 -0.43 -4.30
N THR A 157 4.33 -1.04 -3.16
CA THR A 157 5.08 -2.31 -3.09
C THR A 157 4.37 -3.44 -3.82
N LEU A 158 3.03 -3.52 -3.74
CA LEU A 158 2.25 -4.53 -4.46
C LEU A 158 2.24 -4.35 -5.98
N ILE A 159 2.16 -3.10 -6.45
CA ILE A 159 2.11 -2.78 -7.89
C ILE A 159 3.50 -2.93 -8.51
N GLN A 160 4.54 -2.63 -7.75
CA GLN A 160 5.91 -2.62 -8.19
C GLN A 160 6.82 -3.26 -7.13
N PRO A 161 6.83 -4.60 -7.05
CA PRO A 161 7.79 -5.32 -6.23
C PRO A 161 9.21 -4.95 -6.69
N GLN A 162 10.01 -4.38 -5.79
CA GLN A 162 11.38 -3.94 -6.05
C GLN A 162 12.34 -5.08 -5.73
N SER A 163 13.15 -5.52 -6.70
CA SER A 163 14.33 -6.32 -6.36
C SER A 163 15.37 -5.38 -5.73
N ASP A 164 15.59 -5.47 -4.42
CA ASP A 164 16.62 -4.70 -3.73
C ASP A 164 17.99 -4.94 -4.40
N SER A 165 18.63 -3.87 -4.83
CA SER A 165 20.03 -3.85 -5.31
C SER A 165 21.01 -3.51 -4.18
N ASP A 166 20.56 -3.25 -2.96
CA ASP A 166 21.46 -2.90 -1.87
C ASP A 166 21.85 -4.14 -1.08
N GLY A 167 23.16 -4.37 -0.95
CA GLY A 167 23.81 -5.55 -0.37
C GLY A 167 23.61 -5.75 1.14
N GLY A 168 22.38 -5.63 1.64
CA GLY A 168 21.99 -5.98 3.01
C GLY A 168 21.54 -7.44 3.09
N LYS A 169 22.32 -8.28 3.78
CA LYS A 169 21.88 -9.62 4.19
C LYS A 169 20.58 -9.50 4.99
N ASN A 170 19.58 -10.28 4.56
CA ASN A 170 18.24 -10.51 5.15
C ASN A 170 17.08 -9.82 4.42
N SER A 171 16.94 -10.04 3.10
CA SER A 171 15.72 -9.64 2.38
C SER A 171 14.63 -10.71 2.50
N CYS A 172 13.74 -10.54 3.48
CA CYS A 172 12.41 -11.13 3.37
C CYS A 172 11.77 -10.50 2.10
N GLY A 173 11.28 -11.32 1.16
CA GLY A 173 10.91 -10.84 -0.19
C GLY A 173 9.92 -9.67 -0.22
N ASP A 174 9.80 -9.00 -1.37
CA ASP A 174 9.15 -7.68 -1.54
C ASP A 174 7.76 -7.55 -0.89
N PHE A 175 6.98 -8.64 -0.82
CA PHE A 175 5.69 -8.66 -0.13
C PHE A 175 5.76 -8.54 1.40
N SER A 176 6.89 -8.88 2.03
CA SER A 176 7.17 -8.66 3.46
C SER A 176 7.07 -7.18 3.81
N ASN A 177 7.69 -6.32 2.99
CA ASN A 177 7.66 -4.88 3.18
C ASN A 177 6.21 -4.36 3.16
N ALA A 178 5.35 -4.88 2.28
CA ALA A 178 3.94 -4.52 2.26
C ALA A 178 3.22 -4.95 3.54
N LEU A 179 3.46 -6.18 4.03
CA LEU A 179 2.85 -6.66 5.28
C LEU A 179 3.32 -5.85 6.50
N GLU A 180 4.59 -5.47 6.57
CA GLU A 180 5.13 -4.64 7.65
C GLU A 180 4.43 -3.28 7.74
N PHE A 181 4.19 -2.61 6.60
CA PHE A 181 3.43 -1.35 6.58
C PHE A 181 1.97 -1.55 7.05
N LEU A 182 1.34 -2.67 6.66
CA LEU A 182 -0.03 -2.99 7.06
C LEU A 182 -0.14 -3.39 8.54
N GLU A 183 0.86 -4.07 9.08
CA GLU A 183 0.94 -4.42 10.50
C GLU A 183 1.17 -3.20 11.37
N LEU A 184 2.07 -2.31 10.93
CA LEU A 184 2.25 -1.02 11.58
C LEU A 184 0.95 -0.22 11.56
N LEU A 185 0.26 -0.16 10.41
CA LEU A 185 -1.03 0.54 10.29
C LEU A 185 -2.08 -0.02 11.25
N ASN A 186 -2.21 -1.34 11.34
CA ASN A 186 -3.12 -1.96 12.30
C ASN A 186 -2.73 -1.56 13.73
N SER A 187 -1.47 -1.74 14.14
CA SER A 187 -1.03 -1.38 15.50
C SER A 187 -1.26 0.10 15.86
N CYS A 188 -1.22 1.01 14.88
CA CYS A 188 -1.49 2.43 15.09
C CYS A 188 -2.99 2.76 15.22
N THR A 189 -3.84 1.87 14.73
CA THR A 189 -5.30 2.05 14.77
C THR A 189 -5.96 1.17 15.82
N GLU A 190 -5.27 0.15 16.35
CA GLU A 190 -5.74 -0.81 17.35
C GLU A 190 -6.28 -0.16 18.62
N ASP A 191 -7.30 -0.80 19.20
CA ASP A 191 -7.89 -0.32 20.45
C ASP A 191 -6.93 -0.68 21.60
N SER A 192 -6.29 0.33 22.19
CA SER A 192 -5.63 0.16 23.48
C SER A 192 -6.72 -0.09 24.54
N PRO A 193 -6.70 -1.21 25.28
CA PRO A 193 -7.68 -1.45 26.34
C PRO A 193 -7.45 -0.42 27.44
N SER A 194 -8.17 0.70 27.41
CA SER A 194 -8.18 1.65 28.51
C SER A 194 -8.85 0.99 29.72
N PRO A 195 -8.26 1.04 30.93
CA PRO A 195 -9.00 0.65 32.13
C PRO A 195 -10.25 1.55 32.25
N PRO A 196 -11.38 1.00 32.72
CA PRO A 196 -12.60 1.79 32.88
C PRO A 196 -12.29 2.98 33.81
N PRO A 197 -12.72 4.21 33.46
CA PRO A 197 -12.44 5.37 34.29
C PRO A 197 -13.14 5.19 35.66
N PRO A 198 -12.50 5.56 36.78
CA PRO A 198 -13.07 5.41 38.12
C PRO A 198 -14.30 6.31 38.37
N PHE A 199 -14.56 7.28 37.49
CA PHE A 199 -15.73 8.17 37.53
C PHE A 199 -16.27 8.42 36.12
N PRO A 200 -17.59 8.64 35.94
CA PRO A 200 -18.15 9.05 34.65
C PRO A 200 -17.58 10.42 34.24
N THR A 201 -16.82 10.45 33.15
CA THR A 201 -16.27 11.66 32.56
C THR A 201 -17.38 12.54 31.98
N PRO A 202 -17.39 13.86 32.23
CA PRO A 202 -18.27 14.77 31.49
C PRO A 202 -17.94 14.73 29.99
N PRO A 203 -18.92 15.02 29.11
CA PRO A 203 -18.85 14.72 27.66
C PRO A 203 -17.74 15.46 26.87
N SER A 204 -16.92 16.29 27.51
CA SER A 204 -15.88 17.11 26.87
C SER A 204 -14.45 16.56 26.97
N HIS A 205 -14.21 15.49 27.73
CA HIS A 205 -12.86 14.92 27.92
C HIS A 205 -12.84 13.39 27.74
N THR A 206 -13.34 12.90 26.61
CA THR A 206 -12.97 11.56 26.15
C THR A 206 -11.56 11.61 25.58
N THR A 207 -10.62 10.91 26.21
CA THR A 207 -9.38 10.50 25.54
C THR A 207 -9.78 9.78 24.25
N VAL A 208 -9.65 10.45 23.12
CA VAL A 208 -10.09 9.96 21.82
C VAL A 208 -9.24 8.73 21.49
N SER A 209 -9.83 7.54 21.60
CA SER A 209 -9.24 6.35 21.01
C SER A 209 -9.10 6.60 19.52
N VAL A 210 -7.94 6.29 18.95
CA VAL A 210 -7.61 6.56 17.55
C VAL A 210 -8.26 5.49 16.66
N ARG A 211 -9.59 5.39 16.73
CA ARG A 211 -10.33 4.37 15.99
C ARG A 211 -10.34 4.76 14.51
N ASP A 212 -9.79 3.90 13.67
CA ASP A 212 -9.87 4.05 12.21
C ASP A 212 -10.49 2.83 11.53
N PRO A 213 -11.82 2.66 11.59
CA PRO A 213 -12.46 1.56 10.89
C PRO A 213 -12.22 1.58 9.37
N VAL A 214 -12.07 2.76 8.76
CA VAL A 214 -11.81 2.90 7.33
C VAL A 214 -10.40 2.42 6.98
N SER A 215 -9.36 2.93 7.65
CA SER A 215 -7.98 2.50 7.40
C SER A 215 -7.79 1.00 7.66
N ARG A 216 -8.40 0.46 8.72
CA ARG A 216 -8.37 -0.98 9.02
C ARG A 216 -8.99 -1.83 7.91
N TRP A 217 -10.15 -1.41 7.38
CA TRP A 217 -10.79 -2.12 6.28
C TRP A 217 -9.88 -2.16 5.04
N TRP A 218 -9.24 -1.03 4.70
CA TRP A 218 -8.23 -1.00 3.63
C TRP A 218 -7.02 -1.87 3.92
N ALA A 219 -6.53 -1.86 5.16
CA ALA A 219 -5.40 -2.70 5.55
C ALA A 219 -5.71 -4.19 5.39
N LEU A 220 -6.93 -4.57 5.77
CA LEU A 220 -7.44 -5.92 5.71
C LEU A 220 -7.58 -6.43 4.26
N VAL A 221 -8.17 -5.64 3.36
CA VAL A 221 -8.28 -6.06 1.93
C VAL A 221 -6.92 -6.10 1.23
N LEU A 222 -5.99 -5.19 1.58
CA LEU A 222 -4.62 -5.22 1.03
C LEU A 222 -3.83 -6.41 1.58
N ARG A 223 -3.97 -6.73 2.87
CA ARG A 223 -3.37 -7.93 3.48
C ARG A 223 -3.89 -9.19 2.79
N ALA A 224 -5.20 -9.27 2.55
CA ALA A 224 -5.79 -10.37 1.80
C ALA A 224 -5.24 -10.46 0.37
N ALA A 225 -5.00 -9.34 -0.31
CA ALA A 225 -4.37 -9.35 -1.64
C ALA A 225 -2.94 -9.91 -1.59
N VAL A 226 -2.11 -9.49 -0.62
CA VAL A 226 -0.75 -10.03 -0.43
C VAL A 226 -0.80 -11.54 -0.19
N LEU A 227 -1.62 -11.99 0.76
CA LEU A 227 -1.73 -13.40 1.14
C LEU A 227 -2.32 -14.26 0.00
N TRP A 228 -3.18 -13.67 -0.83
CA TRP A 228 -3.66 -14.31 -2.04
C TRP A 228 -2.52 -14.59 -3.02
N LEU A 229 -1.59 -13.64 -3.22
CA LEU A 229 -0.39 -13.87 -4.03
C LEU A 229 0.57 -14.89 -3.39
N GLN A 230 0.63 -14.93 -2.06
CA GLN A 230 1.40 -15.94 -1.32
C GLN A 230 0.72 -17.33 -1.26
N GLY A 231 -0.47 -17.48 -1.84
CA GLY A 231 -1.16 -18.78 -1.89
C GLY A 231 -1.76 -19.25 -0.56
N ASP A 232 -1.89 -18.39 0.45
CA ASP A 232 -2.54 -18.73 1.73
C ASP A 232 -4.07 -18.56 1.64
N ASP A 233 -4.71 -19.51 0.94
CA ASP A 233 -6.16 -19.48 0.71
C ASP A 233 -6.98 -19.54 2.01
N ALA A 234 -6.44 -20.14 3.07
CA ALA A 234 -7.15 -20.28 4.34
C ALA A 234 -7.31 -18.92 5.04
N THR A 235 -6.21 -18.19 5.20
CA THR A 235 -6.23 -16.86 5.81
C THR A 235 -6.98 -15.86 4.95
N VAL A 236 -6.84 -15.94 3.61
CA VAL A 236 -7.58 -15.06 2.68
C VAL A 236 -9.09 -15.23 2.85
N ARG A 237 -9.61 -16.45 3.02
CA ARG A 237 -11.05 -16.66 3.25
C ARG A 237 -11.54 -15.96 4.53
N ALA A 238 -10.77 -16.05 5.61
CA ALA A 238 -11.12 -15.41 6.88
C ALA A 238 -11.12 -13.88 6.76
N LEU A 239 -10.05 -13.31 6.20
CA LEU A 239 -9.93 -11.86 6.00
C LEU A 239 -11.04 -11.33 5.09
N LEU A 240 -11.31 -12.00 3.96
CA LEU A 240 -12.33 -11.51 3.02
C LEU A 240 -13.76 -11.64 3.56
N ALA A 241 -14.05 -12.62 4.43
CA ALA A 241 -15.32 -12.69 5.15
C ALA A 241 -15.50 -11.52 6.13
N GLU A 242 -14.42 -11.02 6.73
CA GLU A 242 -14.46 -9.80 7.53
C GLU A 242 -14.60 -8.55 6.65
N ALA A 243 -13.94 -8.52 5.48
CA ALA A 243 -14.02 -7.42 4.52
C ALA A 243 -15.45 -7.13 4.04
N GLU A 244 -16.35 -8.13 4.06
CA GLU A 244 -17.77 -7.94 3.73
C GLU A 244 -18.44 -6.88 4.60
N ARG A 245 -17.96 -6.70 5.85
CA ARG A 245 -18.44 -5.68 6.78
C ARG A 245 -17.79 -4.33 6.52
N MET A 246 -18.04 -3.78 5.33
CA MET A 246 -17.50 -2.47 4.94
C MET A 246 -17.96 -1.36 5.91
N PRO A 247 -17.07 -0.43 6.35
CA PRO A 247 -17.43 0.66 7.26
C PRO A 247 -18.59 1.52 6.74
N ARG A 248 -19.45 2.00 7.65
CA ARG A 248 -20.59 2.86 7.30
C ARG A 248 -20.17 4.16 6.60
N ALA A 249 -19.04 4.74 6.99
CA ALA A 249 -18.49 5.94 6.37
C ALA A 249 -18.28 5.75 4.85
N LEU A 250 -17.79 4.59 4.42
CA LEU A 250 -17.59 4.28 2.99
C LEU A 250 -18.90 4.06 2.23
N HIS A 251 -19.95 3.60 2.92
CA HIS A 251 -21.28 3.51 2.33
C HIS A 251 -21.87 4.90 2.09
N ILE A 252 -21.72 5.81 3.06
CA ILE A 252 -22.23 7.19 2.98
C ILE A 252 -21.49 7.99 1.90
N LEU A 253 -20.17 7.80 1.78
CA LEU A 253 -19.34 8.48 0.79
C LEU A 253 -19.72 8.13 -0.67
N ASP A 254 -20.42 7.01 -0.89
CA ASP A 254 -20.83 6.48 -2.21
C ASP A 254 -19.72 6.32 -3.26
N HIS A 255 -18.45 6.39 -2.85
CA HIS A 255 -17.31 6.33 -3.75
C HIS A 255 -17.25 4.97 -4.48
N ARG A 256 -16.93 4.99 -5.78
CA ARG A 256 -16.99 3.79 -6.64
C ARG A 256 -15.85 2.81 -6.36
N LEU A 257 -14.68 3.29 -5.92
CA LEU A 257 -13.50 2.46 -5.67
C LEU A 257 -13.67 1.43 -4.52
N PRO A 258 -14.16 1.79 -3.31
CA PRO A 258 -14.49 0.80 -2.28
C PRO A 258 -15.44 -0.30 -2.77
N LYS A 259 -16.45 0.05 -3.58
CA LYS A 259 -17.40 -0.91 -4.16
C LYS A 259 -16.73 -1.87 -5.14
N ALA A 260 -15.79 -1.38 -5.95
CA ALA A 260 -14.99 -2.22 -6.85
C ALA A 260 -14.15 -3.22 -6.07
N VAL A 261 -13.48 -2.77 -5.00
CA VAL A 261 -12.64 -3.59 -4.12
C VAL A 261 -13.48 -4.65 -3.39
N LEU A 262 -14.61 -4.25 -2.80
CA LEU A 262 -15.52 -5.18 -2.12
C LEU A 262 -16.03 -6.29 -3.06
N LEU A 263 -16.40 -5.94 -4.29
CA LEU A 263 -16.80 -6.94 -5.27
C LEU A 263 -15.62 -7.82 -5.70
N LEU A 264 -14.43 -7.26 -5.91
CA LEU A 264 -13.22 -8.04 -6.19
C LEU A 264 -12.94 -9.04 -5.06
N SER A 265 -13.01 -8.62 -3.79
CA SER A 265 -12.90 -9.49 -2.61
C SER A 265 -13.87 -10.66 -2.68
N LYS A 266 -15.14 -10.40 -3.00
CA LYS A 266 -16.14 -11.46 -3.20
C LYS A 266 -15.75 -12.40 -4.35
N VAL A 267 -15.26 -11.88 -5.47
CA VAL A 267 -14.84 -12.73 -6.60
C VAL A 267 -13.62 -13.59 -6.24
N VAL A 268 -12.63 -13.02 -5.57
CA VAL A 268 -11.47 -13.75 -5.07
C VAL A 268 -11.94 -14.90 -4.18
N GLN A 269 -12.80 -14.64 -3.20
CA GLN A 269 -13.34 -15.66 -2.30
C GLN A 269 -14.07 -16.80 -3.05
N MET A 270 -14.92 -16.47 -4.03
CA MET A 270 -15.58 -17.47 -4.89
C MET A 270 -14.57 -18.29 -5.69
N SER A 271 -13.44 -17.70 -6.09
CA SER A 271 -12.42 -18.37 -6.90
C SER A 271 -11.47 -19.30 -6.13
N LEU A 272 -11.51 -19.28 -4.79
CA LEU A 272 -10.68 -20.14 -3.93
C LEU A 272 -11.23 -21.57 -3.84
N SER A 273 -12.49 -21.78 -4.21
CA SER A 273 -13.07 -23.11 -4.34
C SER A 273 -13.08 -23.56 -5.81
N PRO A 274 -13.06 -24.88 -6.08
CA PRO A 274 -13.23 -25.39 -7.44
C PRO A 274 -14.57 -24.95 -8.03
N LEU A 275 -14.53 -24.14 -9.09
CA LEU A 275 -15.71 -23.67 -9.80
C LEU A 275 -16.01 -24.56 -11.01
N LYS A 276 -17.29 -24.85 -11.25
CA LYS A 276 -17.77 -25.61 -12.43
C LYS A 276 -19.04 -24.97 -12.99
N GLY A 277 -19.22 -25.07 -14.32
CA GLY A 277 -20.44 -24.66 -15.01
C GLY A 277 -20.90 -23.24 -14.67
N GLU A 278 -22.13 -23.12 -14.18
CA GLU A 278 -22.78 -21.84 -13.82
C GLU A 278 -22.01 -21.02 -12.78
N ALA A 279 -21.27 -21.68 -11.87
CA ALA A 279 -20.50 -20.98 -10.84
C ALA A 279 -19.36 -20.12 -11.46
N VAL A 280 -18.76 -20.58 -12.56
CA VAL A 280 -17.75 -19.81 -13.31
C VAL A 280 -18.40 -18.59 -13.97
N VAL A 281 -19.60 -18.76 -14.56
CA VAL A 281 -20.35 -17.66 -15.19
C VAL A 281 -20.74 -16.61 -14.15
N SER A 282 -21.24 -17.04 -12.98
CA SER A 282 -21.54 -16.14 -11.86
C SER A 282 -20.31 -15.38 -11.40
N CYS A 283 -19.16 -16.05 -11.27
CA CYS A 283 -17.89 -15.45 -10.91
C CYS A 283 -17.46 -14.36 -11.92
N LEU A 284 -17.54 -14.66 -13.22
CA LEU A 284 -17.25 -13.70 -14.29
C LEU A 284 -18.23 -12.51 -14.30
N SER A 285 -19.51 -12.73 -14.01
CA SER A 285 -20.48 -11.62 -13.93
C SER A 285 -20.15 -10.65 -12.77
N HIS A 286 -19.62 -11.17 -11.66
CA HIS A 286 -19.13 -10.34 -10.57
C HIS A 286 -17.84 -9.59 -10.96
N CYS A 287 -16.94 -10.21 -11.75
CA CYS A 287 -15.79 -9.49 -12.34
C CYS A 287 -16.27 -8.29 -13.18
N ASP A 288 -17.29 -8.49 -14.01
CA ASP A 288 -17.82 -7.42 -14.88
C ASP A 288 -18.43 -6.27 -14.07
N ARG A 289 -19.10 -6.58 -12.95
CA ARG A 289 -19.62 -5.57 -12.02
C ARG A 289 -18.48 -4.81 -11.33
N ALA A 290 -17.48 -5.51 -10.80
CA ALA A 290 -16.30 -4.88 -10.19
C ALA A 290 -15.57 -3.95 -11.20
N SER A 291 -15.38 -4.43 -12.43
CA SER A 291 -14.85 -3.68 -13.56
C SER A 291 -15.66 -2.41 -13.88
N SER A 292 -16.99 -2.48 -13.81
CA SER A 292 -17.84 -1.30 -14.04
C SER A 292 -17.63 -0.18 -13.01
N TYR A 293 -17.49 -0.54 -11.73
CA TYR A 293 -17.18 0.41 -10.66
C TYR A 293 -15.77 0.98 -10.81
N LEU A 294 -14.78 0.13 -11.12
CA LEU A 294 -13.42 0.55 -11.38
C LEU A 294 -13.35 1.57 -12.52
N ARG A 295 -13.99 1.30 -13.66
CA ARG A 295 -14.04 2.24 -14.80
C ARG A 295 -14.61 3.60 -14.43
N SER A 296 -15.64 3.61 -13.58
CA SER A 296 -16.27 4.83 -13.09
C SER A 296 -15.33 5.62 -12.16
N SER A 297 -14.45 4.95 -11.43
CA SER A 297 -13.40 5.59 -10.61
C SER A 297 -12.29 6.18 -11.52
N VAL A 298 -11.82 5.39 -12.49
CA VAL A 298 -10.71 5.76 -13.38
C VAL A 298 -11.04 6.96 -14.28
N SER A 299 -12.33 7.17 -14.62
CA SER A 299 -12.75 8.30 -15.45
C SER A 299 -12.46 9.68 -14.84
N VAL A 300 -12.15 9.77 -13.54
CA VAL A 300 -11.69 11.00 -12.90
C VAL A 300 -10.18 11.18 -13.17
N PRO A 301 -9.75 12.21 -13.91
CA PRO A 301 -8.33 12.46 -14.21
C PRO A 301 -7.47 12.68 -12.96
N LEU A 302 -6.18 12.30 -13.03
CA LEU A 302 -5.23 12.50 -11.93
C LEU A 302 -5.09 13.99 -11.55
N SER A 303 -5.10 14.89 -12.53
CA SER A 303 -5.03 16.35 -12.32
C SER A 303 -6.21 16.90 -11.51
N GLN A 304 -7.35 16.22 -11.51
CA GLN A 304 -8.54 16.61 -10.75
C GLN A 304 -8.62 15.90 -9.38
N SER A 305 -8.09 14.68 -9.27
CA SER A 305 -8.11 13.92 -8.01
C SER A 305 -6.91 14.17 -7.08
N GLY A 306 -5.75 14.58 -7.62
CA GLY A 306 -4.51 14.80 -6.87
C GLY A 306 -3.96 13.58 -6.10
N ASN A 307 -4.62 12.43 -6.17
CA ASN A 307 -4.46 11.34 -5.22
C ASN A 307 -3.77 10.12 -5.87
N LEU A 308 -2.45 10.04 -5.72
CA LEU A 308 -1.66 8.89 -6.19
C LEU A 308 -2.10 7.57 -5.55
N LEU A 309 -2.60 7.58 -4.31
CA LEU A 309 -3.11 6.37 -3.68
C LEU A 309 -4.37 5.84 -4.40
N ASN A 310 -5.30 6.71 -4.82
CA ASN A 310 -6.44 6.32 -5.66
C ASN A 310 -5.99 5.58 -6.92
N LYS A 311 -5.05 6.17 -7.66
CA LYS A 311 -4.57 5.59 -8.92
C LYS A 311 -3.76 4.31 -8.72
N GLY A 312 -3.00 4.22 -7.62
CA GLY A 312 -2.37 2.97 -7.20
C GLY A 312 -3.40 1.87 -6.97
N VAL A 313 -4.40 2.12 -6.13
CA VAL A 313 -5.45 1.12 -5.83
C VAL A 313 -6.24 0.75 -7.10
N GLU A 314 -6.59 1.70 -7.96
CA GLU A 314 -7.23 1.43 -9.26
C GLU A 314 -6.39 0.48 -10.12
N LEU A 315 -5.07 0.71 -10.19
CA LEU A 315 -4.14 -0.14 -10.94
C LEU A 315 -4.04 -1.55 -10.34
N LEU A 316 -3.90 -1.64 -9.01
CA LEU A 316 -3.87 -2.92 -8.30
C LEU A 316 -5.16 -3.72 -8.54
N VAL A 317 -6.34 -3.10 -8.39
CA VAL A 317 -7.64 -3.75 -8.64
C VAL A 317 -7.75 -4.21 -10.09
N CYS A 318 -7.30 -3.40 -11.05
CA CYS A 318 -7.30 -3.76 -12.46
C CYS A 318 -6.42 -4.99 -12.75
N ASP A 319 -5.21 -5.02 -12.17
CA ASP A 319 -4.25 -6.11 -12.33
C ASP A 319 -4.76 -7.42 -11.71
N LEU A 320 -5.37 -7.33 -10.53
CA LEU A 320 -5.98 -8.48 -9.84
C LEU A 320 -7.20 -9.02 -10.62
N LEU A 321 -8.05 -8.14 -11.20
CA LEU A 321 -9.16 -8.57 -12.06
C LEU A 321 -8.68 -9.32 -13.30
N LEU A 322 -7.65 -8.81 -13.98
CA LEU A 322 -7.07 -9.46 -15.15
C LEU A 322 -6.45 -10.81 -14.75
N THR A 323 -5.71 -10.86 -13.65
CA THR A 323 -5.13 -12.08 -13.09
C THR A 323 -6.19 -13.11 -12.76
N LEU A 324 -7.29 -12.69 -12.15
CA LEU A 324 -8.41 -13.55 -11.79
C LEU A 324 -9.11 -14.12 -13.04
N ARG A 325 -9.39 -13.28 -14.05
CA ARG A 325 -9.96 -13.74 -15.32
C ARG A 325 -9.05 -14.74 -16.04
N THR A 326 -7.74 -14.54 -16.00
CA THR A 326 -6.74 -15.49 -16.51
C THR A 326 -6.85 -16.82 -15.80
N SER A 327 -6.91 -16.81 -14.46
CA SER A 327 -7.01 -18.03 -13.66
C SER A 327 -8.31 -18.80 -13.96
N LEU A 328 -9.44 -18.10 -14.12
CA LEU A 328 -10.73 -18.71 -14.44
C LEU A 328 -10.73 -19.34 -15.83
N TRP A 329 -10.12 -18.67 -16.82
CA TRP A 329 -9.92 -19.24 -18.15
C TRP A 329 -9.03 -20.50 -18.10
N GLN A 330 -7.90 -20.44 -17.40
CA GLN A 330 -6.97 -21.57 -17.32
C GLN A 330 -7.55 -22.80 -16.60
N ARG A 331 -8.53 -22.58 -15.72
CA ARG A 331 -9.28 -23.65 -15.03
C ARG A 331 -10.45 -24.20 -15.86
N GLY A 332 -10.94 -23.46 -16.84
CA GLY A 332 -12.11 -23.80 -17.66
C GLY A 332 -11.87 -24.86 -18.76
N GLY A 333 -10.88 -25.74 -18.61
CA GLY A 333 -10.51 -26.73 -19.62
C GLY A 333 -11.45 -27.95 -19.67
N GLY A 334 -11.75 -28.42 -20.90
CA GLY A 334 -12.53 -29.64 -21.16
C GLY A 334 -11.78 -30.93 -20.81
N SER A 335 -12.32 -32.08 -21.24
CA SER A 335 -11.93 -33.46 -20.82
C SER A 335 -10.44 -33.82 -20.89
N ASN A 336 -9.61 -33.04 -21.60
CA ASN A 336 -8.17 -33.29 -21.80
C ASN A 336 -7.25 -32.37 -20.97
N GLY A 337 -7.80 -31.51 -20.10
CA GLY A 337 -7.01 -30.74 -19.12
C GLY A 337 -6.27 -29.50 -19.63
N GLU A 338 -6.34 -29.19 -20.94
CA GLU A 338 -5.82 -27.94 -21.51
C GLU A 338 -6.97 -26.96 -21.85
N PRO A 339 -6.85 -25.67 -21.48
CA PRO A 339 -7.88 -24.67 -21.75
C PRO A 339 -7.89 -24.29 -23.23
N GLY A 340 -9.04 -24.48 -23.89
CA GLY A 340 -9.28 -23.99 -25.24
C GLY A 340 -9.46 -22.45 -25.29
N PRO A 341 -9.77 -21.89 -26.47
CA PRO A 341 -10.10 -20.48 -26.60
C PRO A 341 -11.25 -20.07 -25.69
N ALA A 342 -11.12 -18.90 -25.07
CA ALA A 342 -12.13 -18.35 -24.16
C ALA A 342 -13.41 -17.93 -24.92
N PRO A 343 -14.60 -18.07 -24.30
CA PRO A 343 -15.84 -17.54 -24.87
C PRO A 343 -15.77 -16.03 -25.12
N GLY A 344 -16.53 -15.55 -26.12
CA GLY A 344 -16.53 -14.13 -26.52
C GLY A 344 -16.89 -13.15 -25.40
N SER A 345 -17.80 -13.53 -24.50
CA SER A 345 -18.17 -12.71 -23.33
C SER A 345 -17.00 -12.55 -22.35
N GLN A 346 -16.24 -13.61 -22.09
CA GLN A 346 -15.06 -13.58 -21.24
C GLN A 346 -13.95 -12.72 -21.87
N LEU A 347 -13.72 -12.86 -23.18
CA LEU A 347 -12.76 -12.04 -23.94
C LEU A 347 -13.14 -10.56 -23.91
N ALA A 348 -14.41 -10.22 -24.12
CA ALA A 348 -14.89 -8.84 -24.09
C ALA A 348 -14.67 -8.20 -22.71
N GLY A 349 -14.93 -8.95 -21.64
CA GLY A 349 -14.64 -8.50 -20.27
C GLY A 349 -13.15 -8.28 -20.03
N PHE A 350 -12.30 -9.22 -20.47
CA PHE A 350 -10.84 -9.10 -20.35
C PHE A 350 -10.29 -7.89 -21.13
N GLN A 351 -10.70 -7.71 -22.38
CA GLN A 351 -10.27 -6.58 -23.22
C GLN A 351 -10.69 -5.24 -22.64
N ARG A 352 -11.87 -5.18 -22.01
CA ARG A 352 -12.36 -3.99 -21.32
C ARG A 352 -11.43 -3.63 -20.15
N ASP A 353 -11.07 -4.59 -19.31
CA ASP A 353 -10.16 -4.36 -18.19
C ASP A 353 -8.75 -3.99 -18.69
N LEU A 354 -8.27 -4.63 -19.76
CA LEU A 354 -7.00 -4.29 -20.39
C LEU A 354 -6.97 -2.85 -20.93
N SER A 355 -8.10 -2.35 -21.46
CA SER A 355 -8.20 -0.95 -21.89
C SER A 355 -8.10 0.03 -20.71
N VAL A 356 -8.60 -0.35 -19.54
CA VAL A 356 -8.46 0.43 -18.29
C VAL A 356 -7.02 0.43 -17.83
N LEU A 357 -6.36 -0.74 -17.84
CA LEU A 357 -4.95 -0.84 -17.50
C LEU A 357 -4.08 0.08 -18.38
N ARG A 358 -4.29 0.09 -19.70
CA ARG A 358 -3.58 0.98 -20.63
C ARG A 358 -3.76 2.46 -20.29
N LYS A 359 -4.92 2.88 -19.78
CA LYS A 359 -5.15 4.26 -19.32
C LYS A 359 -4.38 4.53 -18.03
N LEU A 360 -4.42 3.61 -17.08
CA LEU A 360 -3.73 3.75 -15.78
C LEU A 360 -2.21 3.80 -15.92
N THR A 361 -1.62 3.05 -16.85
CA THR A 361 -0.17 3.07 -17.10
C THR A 361 0.33 4.35 -17.80
N GLN A 362 -0.57 5.23 -18.26
CA GLN A 362 -0.18 6.60 -18.65
C GLN A 362 0.24 7.42 -17.44
N CYS A 363 -0.40 7.18 -16.28
CA CYS A 363 -0.03 7.81 -15.00
C CYS A 363 1.13 7.07 -14.32
N TYR A 364 1.20 5.74 -14.47
CA TYR A 364 2.26 4.89 -13.91
C TYR A 364 3.06 4.22 -15.02
N ARG A 365 4.01 4.94 -15.62
CA ARG A 365 4.86 4.40 -16.70
C ARG A 365 5.63 3.15 -16.27
N GLN A 366 5.95 3.04 -14.99
CA GLN A 366 6.67 1.88 -14.46
C GLN A 366 5.83 0.58 -14.55
N ALA A 367 4.50 0.66 -14.65
CA ALA A 367 3.59 -0.49 -14.74
C ALA A 367 3.32 -0.99 -16.18
N GLN A 368 4.02 -0.46 -17.20
CA GLN A 368 3.85 -0.90 -18.60
C GLN A 368 4.08 -2.40 -18.80
N HIS A 369 4.93 -3.02 -17.98
CA HIS A 369 5.19 -4.46 -18.03
C HIS A 369 3.95 -5.32 -17.75
N LYS A 370 3.00 -4.83 -16.94
CA LYS A 370 1.69 -5.50 -16.72
C LYS A 370 0.83 -5.47 -17.97
N VAL A 371 0.87 -4.40 -18.76
CA VAL A 371 0.15 -4.32 -20.05
C VAL A 371 0.66 -5.40 -20.99
N PHE A 372 1.98 -5.57 -21.12
CA PHE A 372 2.55 -6.61 -21.98
C PHE A 372 2.17 -8.03 -21.55
N LEU A 373 2.18 -8.31 -20.25
CA LEU A 373 1.72 -9.59 -19.70
C LEU A 373 0.25 -9.86 -20.09
N HIS A 374 -0.63 -8.91 -19.84
CA HIS A 374 -2.07 -9.10 -20.09
C HIS A 374 -2.43 -9.05 -21.58
N GLU A 375 -1.67 -8.33 -22.41
CA GLU A 375 -1.76 -8.39 -23.87
C GLU A 375 -1.35 -9.76 -24.42
N THR A 376 -0.29 -10.35 -23.88
CA THR A 376 0.10 -11.72 -24.21
C THR A 376 -1.00 -12.69 -23.81
N THR A 377 -1.57 -12.50 -22.62
CA THR A 377 -2.62 -13.35 -22.09
C THR A 377 -3.88 -13.33 -22.95
N VAL A 378 -4.38 -12.14 -23.36
CA VAL A 378 -5.59 -12.07 -24.18
C VAL A 378 -5.41 -12.70 -25.56
N ARG A 379 -4.20 -12.68 -26.11
CA ARG A 379 -3.88 -13.36 -27.38
C ARG A 379 -3.97 -14.88 -27.23
N LEU A 380 -3.45 -15.42 -26.13
CA LEU A 380 -3.56 -16.86 -25.81
C LEU A 380 -5.02 -17.24 -25.57
N MET A 381 -5.76 -16.44 -24.79
CA MET A 381 -7.20 -16.65 -24.55
C MET A 381 -8.00 -16.65 -25.85
N ALA A 382 -7.65 -15.80 -26.82
CA ALA A 382 -8.35 -15.71 -28.10
C ALA A 382 -7.96 -16.81 -29.10
N GLY A 383 -7.04 -17.72 -28.76
CA GLY A 383 -6.52 -18.71 -29.71
C GLY A 383 -5.75 -18.09 -30.88
N ALA A 384 -5.14 -16.92 -30.69
CA ALA A 384 -4.38 -16.26 -31.74
C ALA A 384 -3.14 -17.08 -32.15
N SER A 385 -2.64 -16.88 -33.38
CA SER A 385 -1.47 -17.58 -33.94
C SER A 385 -0.32 -17.74 -32.91
N PRO A 386 0.06 -18.99 -32.56
CA PRO A 386 1.11 -19.26 -31.57
C PRO A 386 2.46 -18.66 -31.96
N THR A 387 2.83 -18.68 -33.25
CA THR A 387 4.10 -18.11 -33.75
C THR A 387 4.17 -16.60 -33.50
N ARG A 388 3.11 -15.86 -33.82
CA ARG A 388 3.08 -14.41 -33.62
C ARG A 388 3.05 -14.03 -32.14
N THR A 389 2.39 -14.85 -31.31
CA THR A 389 2.37 -14.67 -29.86
C THR A 389 3.76 -14.96 -29.25
N HIS A 390 4.46 -16.00 -29.73
CA HIS A 390 5.84 -16.29 -29.35
C HIS A 390 6.80 -15.15 -29.73
N GLN A 391 6.71 -14.61 -30.94
CA GLN A 391 7.54 -13.47 -31.37
C GLN A 391 7.34 -12.22 -30.50
N LEU A 392 6.09 -11.88 -30.16
CA LEU A 392 5.80 -10.79 -29.25
C LEU A 392 6.41 -11.04 -27.87
N LEU A 393 6.33 -12.28 -27.39
CA LEU A 393 6.86 -12.71 -26.11
C LEU A 393 8.39 -12.61 -26.09
N GLU A 394 9.08 -13.15 -27.10
CA GLU A 394 10.53 -13.03 -27.26
C GLU A 394 10.98 -11.58 -27.34
N HIS A 395 10.27 -10.74 -28.10
CA HIS A 395 10.62 -9.32 -28.21
C HIS A 395 10.55 -8.61 -26.85
N ASN A 396 9.53 -8.92 -26.04
CA ASN A 396 9.38 -8.35 -24.70
C ASN A 396 10.42 -8.91 -23.70
N LEU A 397 10.83 -10.17 -23.84
CA LEU A 397 11.90 -10.76 -23.03
C LEU A 397 13.28 -10.21 -23.41
N ARG A 398 13.58 -10.07 -24.72
CA ARG A 398 14.88 -9.67 -25.28
C ARG A 398 15.16 -8.18 -25.18
N ARG A 399 14.16 -7.30 -25.28
CA ARG A 399 14.34 -5.83 -25.14
C ARG A 399 14.97 -5.40 -23.80
N ARG A 400 15.12 -6.34 -22.86
CA ARG A 400 15.51 -6.07 -21.48
C ARG A 400 16.71 -6.84 -20.96
N THR A 401 17.19 -7.85 -21.68
CA THR A 401 18.53 -8.41 -21.42
C THR A 401 19.65 -7.53 -21.99
N HIS A 402 19.33 -6.62 -22.94
CA HIS A 402 20.29 -5.72 -23.56
C HIS A 402 19.83 -4.25 -23.44
N SER A 403 19.95 -3.66 -22.26
CA SER A 403 20.14 -2.21 -22.14
C SER A 403 21.64 -1.96 -21.99
N PRO A 404 22.38 -1.60 -23.06
CA PRO A 404 23.84 -1.45 -23.02
C PRO A 404 24.32 -0.22 -22.21
N TYR A 405 23.40 0.53 -21.57
CA TYR A 405 23.70 1.69 -20.75
C TYR A 405 23.27 1.57 -19.27
N SER A 406 22.70 0.44 -18.84
CA SER A 406 22.50 0.24 -17.39
C SER A 406 23.83 -0.17 -16.77
N ALA A 407 24.50 0.81 -16.16
CA ALA A 407 25.56 0.56 -15.20
C ALA A 407 25.07 -0.46 -14.14
N GLU A 408 26.01 -1.26 -13.62
CA GLU A 408 25.79 -2.19 -12.51
C GLU A 408 24.93 -1.55 -11.41
N GLY A 409 23.70 -2.07 -11.20
CA GLY A 409 22.83 -1.68 -10.08
C GLY A 409 21.39 -1.24 -10.40
N GLU A 410 20.95 -1.14 -11.67
CA GLU A 410 19.55 -0.77 -11.95
C GLU A 410 18.56 -1.95 -11.81
N CYS A 411 17.68 -1.84 -10.80
CA CYS A 411 16.53 -2.70 -10.51
C CYS A 411 15.70 -3.00 -11.78
N VAL A 412 15.59 -4.27 -12.18
CA VAL A 412 14.84 -4.68 -13.39
C VAL A 412 13.34 -4.69 -13.09
N VAL A 413 12.69 -3.53 -13.16
CA VAL A 413 11.23 -3.39 -12.90
C VAL A 413 10.43 -4.42 -13.72
N GLY A 414 9.65 -5.30 -13.08
CA GLY A 414 8.75 -6.25 -13.77
C GLY A 414 9.31 -7.67 -13.97
N GLU A 415 10.29 -8.09 -13.18
CA GLU A 415 10.75 -9.49 -13.13
C GLU A 415 9.60 -10.47 -12.82
N ARG A 416 8.68 -10.08 -11.91
CA ARG A 416 7.51 -10.88 -11.58
C ARG A 416 6.67 -11.16 -12.83
N GLU A 417 6.36 -10.13 -13.61
CA GLU A 417 5.56 -10.26 -14.82
C GLU A 417 6.31 -11.03 -15.91
N ARG A 418 7.63 -10.90 -16.00
CA ARG A 418 8.47 -11.77 -16.85
C ARG A 418 8.30 -13.24 -16.46
N ALA A 419 8.35 -13.58 -15.18
CA ALA A 419 8.13 -14.95 -14.72
C ALA A 419 6.72 -15.46 -15.10
N HIS A 420 5.69 -14.62 -14.97
CA HIS A 420 4.32 -14.97 -15.38
C HIS A 420 4.20 -15.18 -16.90
N VAL A 421 4.86 -14.35 -17.69
CA VAL A 421 4.93 -14.51 -19.16
C VAL A 421 5.60 -15.84 -19.53
N ILE A 422 6.69 -16.21 -18.84
CA ILE A 422 7.34 -17.51 -19.03
C ILE A 422 6.39 -18.67 -18.68
N LEU A 423 5.65 -18.58 -17.58
CA LEU A 423 4.66 -19.60 -17.20
C LEU A 423 3.58 -19.75 -18.26
N LEU A 424 3.06 -18.63 -18.77
CA LEU A 424 2.06 -18.63 -19.85
C LEU A 424 2.60 -19.25 -21.14
N ALA A 425 3.83 -18.87 -21.54
CA ALA A 425 4.50 -19.43 -22.72
C ALA A 425 4.66 -20.94 -22.59
N CYS A 426 5.22 -21.37 -21.45
CA CYS A 426 5.49 -22.77 -21.17
C CYS A 426 4.21 -23.58 -21.03
N ARG A 427 3.06 -22.98 -20.70
CA ARG A 427 1.80 -23.72 -20.59
C ARG A 427 1.06 -23.83 -21.92
N HIS A 428 0.99 -22.72 -22.68
CA HIS A 428 0.03 -22.59 -23.78
C HIS A 428 0.66 -22.57 -25.18
N LEU A 429 1.98 -22.41 -25.30
CA LEU A 429 2.63 -22.44 -26.62
C LEU A 429 3.10 -23.86 -27.00
N PRO A 430 2.96 -24.25 -28.28
CA PRO A 430 3.50 -25.52 -28.79
C PRO A 430 5.00 -25.67 -28.55
N MET A 431 5.41 -26.90 -28.19
CA MET A 431 6.80 -27.22 -27.88
C MET A 431 7.83 -26.87 -28.98
N PRO A 432 7.52 -26.99 -30.29
CA PRO A 432 8.46 -26.60 -31.35
C PRO A 432 8.84 -25.11 -31.35
N LEU A 433 8.03 -24.25 -30.72
CA LEU A 433 8.34 -22.83 -30.58
C LEU A 433 9.25 -22.53 -29.37
N LEU A 434 9.52 -23.52 -28.51
CA LEU A 434 10.34 -23.38 -27.29
C LEU A 434 11.68 -24.10 -27.44
N THR A 435 12.37 -23.90 -28.58
CA THR A 435 13.64 -24.53 -28.95
C THR A 435 14.85 -23.76 -28.41
N PRO A 436 16.01 -24.42 -28.14
CA PRO A 436 16.34 -25.86 -28.26
C PRO A 436 15.78 -26.75 -27.11
N PRO A 437 15.85 -28.10 -27.21
CA PRO A 437 15.48 -29.01 -26.11
C PRO A 437 16.19 -28.63 -24.79
N GLY A 438 15.44 -28.63 -23.69
CA GLY A 438 15.91 -28.16 -22.38
C GLY A 438 15.78 -26.65 -22.13
N HIS A 439 15.49 -25.84 -23.16
CA HIS A 439 15.26 -24.39 -23.01
C HIS A 439 14.04 -24.09 -22.13
N ARG A 440 12.93 -24.81 -22.33
CA ARG A 440 11.71 -24.69 -21.50
C ARG A 440 11.98 -24.95 -20.01
N ALA A 441 12.75 -26.00 -19.69
CA ALA A 441 13.12 -26.31 -18.31
C ALA A 441 14.00 -25.20 -17.70
N ARG A 442 14.91 -24.62 -18.49
CA ARG A 442 15.77 -23.50 -18.06
C ARG A 442 14.95 -22.23 -17.78
N LEU A 443 14.02 -21.88 -18.68
CA LEU A 443 13.12 -20.74 -18.49
C LEU A 443 12.24 -20.92 -17.26
N LEU A 444 11.67 -22.11 -17.05
CA LEU A 444 10.88 -22.41 -15.85
C LEU A 444 11.74 -22.37 -14.58
N ALA A 445 13.00 -22.83 -14.63
CA ALA A 445 13.92 -22.71 -13.49
C ALA A 445 14.25 -21.23 -13.18
N GLU A 446 14.38 -20.38 -14.19
CA GLU A 446 14.52 -18.93 -14.03
C GLU A 446 13.28 -18.32 -13.38
N ALA A 447 12.10 -18.60 -13.94
CA ALA A 447 10.82 -18.14 -13.40
C ALA A 447 10.62 -18.59 -11.95
N LYS A 448 10.92 -19.85 -11.63
CA LYS A 448 10.88 -20.39 -10.26
C LYS A 448 11.71 -19.53 -9.29
N ARG A 449 12.99 -19.27 -9.62
CA ARG A 449 13.87 -18.45 -8.76
C ARG A 449 13.35 -17.03 -8.58
N THR A 450 12.82 -16.42 -9.64
CA THR A 450 12.24 -15.07 -9.57
C THR A 450 10.99 -15.05 -8.69
N LEU A 451 10.10 -16.04 -8.81
CA LEU A 451 8.88 -16.12 -8.00
C LEU A 451 9.18 -16.40 -6.53
N GLU A 452 10.20 -17.22 -6.24
CA GLU A 452 10.73 -17.42 -4.87
C GLU A 452 11.25 -16.11 -4.28
N ARG A 453 12.05 -15.36 -5.04
CA ARG A 453 12.64 -14.08 -4.61
C ARG A 453 11.58 -13.02 -4.31
N VAL A 454 10.61 -12.85 -5.21
CA VAL A 454 9.53 -11.86 -5.07
C VAL A 454 8.48 -12.30 -4.03
N GLY A 455 8.43 -13.60 -3.70
CA GLY A 455 7.50 -14.15 -2.71
C GLY A 455 6.12 -14.53 -3.28
N ASP A 456 5.98 -14.64 -4.60
CA ASP A 456 4.74 -15.09 -5.27
C ASP A 456 4.64 -16.62 -5.22
N ARG A 457 4.31 -17.13 -4.03
CA ARG A 457 4.25 -18.56 -3.75
C ARG A 457 3.12 -19.27 -4.50
N ARG A 458 2.02 -18.58 -4.83
CA ARG A 458 0.94 -19.18 -5.64
C ARG A 458 1.45 -19.55 -7.03
N SER A 459 2.07 -18.60 -7.73
CA SER A 459 2.59 -18.86 -9.08
C SER A 459 3.80 -19.79 -9.06
N LEU A 460 4.56 -19.79 -7.96
CA LEU A 460 5.65 -20.74 -7.74
C LEU A 460 5.14 -22.19 -7.73
N GLN A 461 4.04 -22.47 -7.03
CA GLN A 461 3.42 -23.79 -7.03
C GLN A 461 3.00 -24.20 -8.44
N ASP A 462 2.38 -23.30 -9.20
CA ASP A 462 2.03 -23.54 -10.61
C ASP A 462 3.27 -23.86 -11.45
N CYS A 463 4.37 -23.12 -11.26
CA CYS A 463 5.65 -23.37 -11.94
C CYS A 463 6.19 -24.78 -11.63
N GLN A 464 6.15 -25.20 -10.37
CA GLN A 464 6.61 -26.51 -9.93
C GLN A 464 5.77 -27.63 -10.55
N GLN A 465 4.44 -27.46 -10.64
CA GLN A 465 3.56 -28.42 -11.30
C GLN A 465 3.87 -28.60 -12.80
N ILE A 466 4.17 -27.50 -13.51
CA ILE A 466 4.59 -27.57 -14.92
C ILE A 466 5.93 -28.31 -15.05
N LEU A 467 6.89 -28.03 -14.17
CA LEU A 467 8.18 -28.72 -14.16
C LEU A 467 8.05 -30.23 -13.90
N LEU A 468 7.21 -30.63 -12.94
CA LEU A 468 6.97 -32.05 -12.64
C LEU A 468 6.37 -32.80 -13.85
N ARG A 469 5.40 -32.19 -14.54
CA ARG A 469 4.82 -32.77 -15.77
C ARG A 469 5.84 -32.94 -16.89
N LEU A 470 6.78 -32.00 -17.01
CA LEU A 470 7.86 -32.10 -18.00
C LEU A 470 8.84 -33.23 -17.70
N SER A 471 9.20 -33.42 -16.42
CA SER A 471 10.10 -34.50 -16.01
C SER A 471 9.47 -35.89 -16.13
N GLY A 472 8.17 -36.00 -15.86
CA GLY A 472 7.41 -37.27 -15.95
C GLY A 472 7.12 -37.74 -17.37
N GLY A 473 7.19 -36.86 -18.38
CA GLY A 473 6.99 -37.23 -19.80
C GLY A 473 8.21 -37.86 -20.48
N THR A 474 9.38 -37.81 -19.84
CA THR A 474 10.65 -38.28 -20.43
C THR A 474 10.88 -39.79 -20.32
N THR A 475 10.05 -40.54 -19.60
CA THR A 475 10.25 -41.98 -19.37
C THR A 475 9.48 -42.92 -20.31
N ILE A 476 8.65 -42.41 -21.23
CA ILE A 476 7.79 -43.27 -22.09
C ILE A 476 8.36 -43.44 -23.52
N ALA A 477 9.44 -42.74 -23.90
CA ALA A 477 10.04 -42.84 -25.24
C ALA A 477 11.33 -43.69 -25.29
N ALA A 478 11.48 -44.64 -24.37
CA ALA A 478 12.55 -45.64 -24.40
C ALA A 478 12.00 -46.99 -23.95
N SER A 479 11.22 -47.65 -24.81
CA SER A 479 10.92 -49.08 -24.77
C SER A 479 10.64 -49.57 -26.17
#